data_AF-A0A259DH64-F1
#
_entry.id   AF-A0A259DH64-F1
#
_cell.length_a   1.000
_cell.length_b   1.000
_cell.length_c   1.000
_cell.angle_alpha   90.00
_cell.angle_beta   90.00
_cell.angle_gamma   90.00
#
_symmetry.space_group_name_H-M   'P 1'
#
loop_
_entity.id
_entity.type
_entity.pdbx_description
1 polymer ?
#
loop_
_entity_poly.entity_id
_entity_poly.type
_entity_poly.pdbx_seq_one_letter_code
_entity_poly.pdbx_strand_id
1 'polypeptide(L)'
;MKTPYPGFGLGLRPEHYADFLDARQPVDWLELISENYMVPGGKPLAMLDAIRADYPVALHGVSLSIGSSDPLDSDYLAQLK
;
A
#
# COMPACT_ATOMS: atom_id res chain seq x y z
N MET A 1 -16.03 -5.55 -26.84
CA MET A 1 -15.41 -6.10 -25.61
C MET A 1 -15.38 -4.97 -24.59
N LYS A 2 -16.00 -5.11 -23.41
CA LYS A 2 -15.92 -4.08 -22.35
C LYS A 2 -14.53 -4.19 -21.72
N THR A 3 -13.80 -3.08 -21.64
CA THR A 3 -12.53 -3.01 -20.91
C THR A 3 -12.79 -3.32 -19.43
N PRO A 4 -11.97 -4.14 -18.76
CA PRO A 4 -12.07 -4.36 -17.32
C PRO A 4 -11.96 -3.01 -16.59
N TYR A 5 -12.93 -2.69 -15.74
CA TYR A 5 -12.88 -1.52 -14.86
C TYR A 5 -12.57 -2.01 -13.43
N PRO A 6 -11.38 -1.70 -12.88
CA PRO A 6 -10.97 -2.20 -11.57
C PRO A 6 -11.64 -1.47 -10.39
N GLY A 7 -12.58 -0.55 -10.65
CA GLY A 7 -13.16 0.29 -9.60
C GLY A 7 -12.45 1.62 -9.42
N PHE A 8 -12.88 2.39 -8.42
CA PHE A 8 -12.27 3.62 -7.94
C PHE A 8 -11.34 3.33 -6.75
N GLY A 9 -10.04 3.57 -6.94
CA GLY A 9 -9.01 3.38 -5.93
C GLY A 9 -8.54 4.69 -5.29
N LEU A 10 -8.06 4.62 -4.05
CA LEU A 10 -7.46 5.75 -3.34
C LEU A 10 -6.09 5.39 -2.77
N GLY A 11 -5.12 6.28 -2.91
CA GLY A 11 -3.85 6.20 -2.18
C GLY A 11 -4.04 6.47 -0.69
N LEU A 12 -3.78 5.47 0.14
CA LEU A 12 -3.92 5.58 1.59
C LEU A 12 -2.75 6.37 2.18
N ARG A 13 -3.07 7.36 3.04
CA ARG A 13 -2.11 8.19 3.76
C ARG A 13 -2.51 8.27 5.25
N PRO A 14 -1.59 8.57 6.17
CA PRO A 14 -1.89 8.63 7.60
C PRO A 14 -3.03 9.58 7.97
N GLU A 15 -3.22 10.65 7.21
CA GLU A 15 -4.30 11.62 7.38
C GLU A 15 -5.69 10.98 7.19
N HIS A 16 -5.77 9.93 6.38
CA HIS A 16 -7.03 9.23 6.10
C HIS A 16 -7.38 8.20 7.18
N TYR A 17 -6.43 7.77 8.03
CA TYR A 17 -6.65 6.63 8.92
C TYR A 17 -7.84 6.81 9.86
N ALA A 18 -8.02 8.02 10.40
CA ALA A 18 -9.15 8.28 11.29
C ALA A 18 -10.49 8.02 10.59
N ASP A 19 -10.65 8.52 9.36
CA ASP A 19 -11.88 8.36 8.58
C ASP A 19 -12.14 6.90 8.22
N PHE A 20 -11.09 6.16 7.85
CA PHE A 20 -11.19 4.72 7.52
C PHE A 20 -11.46 3.83 8.74
N LEU A 21 -11.03 4.25 9.94
CA LEU A 21 -11.31 3.54 11.19
C LEU A 21 -12.69 3.87 11.77
N ASP A 22 -13.20 5.08 11.51
CA ASP A 22 -14.51 5.52 11.98
C ASP A 22 -15.64 4.92 11.14
N ALA A 23 -15.49 4.95 9.81
CA ALA A 23 -16.53 4.45 8.90
C ALA A 23 -15.96 3.94 7.57
N ARG A 24 -16.74 3.07 6.91
CA ARG A 24 -16.41 2.59 5.57
C ARG A 24 -16.50 3.73 4.55
N GLN A 25 -15.39 4.00 3.87
CA GLN A 25 -15.24 4.99 2.82
C GLN A 25 -15.70 4.44 1.46
N PRO A 26 -16.24 5.29 0.56
CA PRO A 26 -16.79 4.88 -0.73
C PRO A 26 -15.69 4.66 -1.78
N VAL A 27 -14.77 3.73 -1.50
CA VAL A 27 -13.68 3.32 -2.41
C VAL A 27 -13.68 1.80 -2.58
N ASP A 28 -13.29 1.35 -3.77
CA ASP A 28 -13.30 -0.07 -4.11
C ASP A 28 -12.02 -0.78 -3.66
N TRP A 29 -10.90 -0.07 -3.62
CA TRP A 29 -9.59 -0.58 -3.21
C TRP A 29 -8.63 0.55 -2.80
N LEU A 30 -7.54 0.18 -2.14
CA LEU A 30 -6.54 1.12 -1.64
C LEU A 30 -5.17 0.85 -2.26
N GLU A 31 -4.46 1.92 -2.63
CA GLU A 31 -3.04 1.88 -2.98
C GLU A 31 -2.20 2.26 -1.77
N LEU A 32 -1.12 1.53 -1.52
CA LEU A 32 -0.20 1.78 -0.43
C LEU A 32 1.25 1.71 -0.91
N ILE A 33 2.10 2.56 -0.37
CA ILE A 33 3.53 2.54 -0.65
C ILE A 33 4.18 1.45 0.23
N SER A 34 4.73 0.40 -0.39
CA SER A 34 5.29 -0.75 0.34
C SER A 34 6.33 -0.33 1.39
N GLU A 35 7.20 0.61 1.02
CA GLU A 35 8.31 1.07 1.84
C GLU A 35 7.87 1.74 3.15
N ASN A 36 6.66 2.32 3.20
CA ASN A 36 6.12 2.88 4.44
C ASN A 36 5.80 1.81 5.50
N TYR A 37 5.76 0.54 5.10
CA TYR A 37 5.42 -0.60 5.95
C TYR A 37 6.56 -1.62 6.07
N MET A 38 7.71 -1.40 5.42
CA MET A 38 8.95 -2.16 5.64
C MET A 38 9.63 -1.74 6.95
N VAL A 39 8.89 -1.86 8.06
CA VAL A 39 9.33 -1.51 9.41
C VAL A 39 9.17 -2.71 10.34
N PRO A 40 9.96 -2.83 11.43
CA PRO A 40 9.87 -3.97 12.35
C PRO A 40 8.52 -4.12 13.06
N GLY A 41 7.64 -3.13 12.98
CA GLY A 41 6.38 -3.10 13.72
C GLY A 41 5.82 -1.69 13.91
N GLY A 42 4.85 -1.60 14.81
CA GLY A 42 4.34 -0.34 15.33
C GLY A 42 3.06 0.15 14.67
N LYS A 43 2.75 1.43 14.88
CA LYS A 43 1.50 2.05 14.44
C LYS A 43 1.22 1.86 12.94
N PRO A 44 2.18 2.00 12.01
CA PRO A 44 1.89 1.80 10.58
C PRO A 44 1.32 0.42 10.26
N LEU A 45 1.94 -0.65 10.78
CA LEU A 45 1.46 -2.02 10.57
C LEU A 45 0.11 -2.27 11.25
N ALA A 46 -0.09 -1.77 12.47
CA ALA A 46 -1.36 -1.91 13.17
C ALA A 46 -2.53 -1.23 12.41
N MET A 47 -2.29 -0.04 11.84
CA MET A 47 -3.29 0.66 11.04
C MET A 47 -3.51 -0.05 9.70
N LEU A 48 -2.44 -0.56 9.07
CA LEU A 48 -2.55 -1.37 7.85
C LEU A 48 -3.41 -2.61 8.08
N ASP A 49 -3.14 -3.37 9.13
CA ASP A 49 -3.88 -4.59 9.45
C ASP A 49 -5.37 -4.31 9.70
N ALA A 50 -5.68 -3.21 10.40
CA ALA A 50 -7.06 -2.80 10.62
C ALA A 50 -7.77 -2.43 9.30
N ILE A 51 -7.14 -1.58 8.48
CA ILE A 51 -7.76 -1.07 7.25
C ILE A 51 -7.85 -2.17 6.17
N ARG A 52 -6.81 -2.98 5.98
CA ARG A 52 -6.82 -4.03 4.94
C ARG A 52 -7.80 -5.17 5.23
N ALA A 53 -8.31 -5.26 6.46
CA ALA A 53 -9.37 -6.22 6.78
C ALA A 53 -10.66 -5.92 6.00
N ASP A 54 -10.88 -4.64 5.67
CA ASP A 54 -12.10 -4.15 5.04
C ASP A 54 -11.95 -3.84 3.55
N TYR A 55 -10.72 -3.63 3.06
CA TYR A 55 -10.46 -3.21 1.67
C TYR A 55 -9.41 -4.08 1.00
N PRO A 56 -9.61 -4.44 -0.28
CA PRO A 56 -8.52 -4.89 -1.14
C PRO A 56 -7.42 -3.84 -1.21
N VAL A 57 -6.17 -4.30 -1.14
CA VAL A 57 -4.99 -3.44 -1.16
C VAL A 57 -4.07 -3.79 -2.33
N ALA A 58 -3.52 -2.76 -2.97
CA ALA A 58 -2.43 -2.87 -3.93
C ALA A 58 -1.18 -2.19 -3.35
N LEU A 59 -0.08 -2.92 -3.35
CA LEU A 59 1.22 -2.43 -2.88
C LEU A 59 2.01 -1.86 -4.06
N HIS A 60 2.44 -0.61 -3.92
CA HIS A 60 3.19 0.15 -4.93
C HIS A 60 4.60 0.44 -4.37
N GLY A 61 5.63 -0.17 -4.96
CA GLY A 61 7.02 0.13 -4.62
C GLY A 61 7.53 1.36 -5.38
N VAL A 62 8.18 2.29 -4.68
CA VAL A 62 8.74 3.52 -5.30
C VAL A 62 10.26 3.58 -5.24
N SER A 63 10.91 2.68 -4.49
CA SER A 63 12.35 2.76 -4.21
C SER A 63 13.22 1.75 -4.96
N LEU A 64 12.62 0.81 -5.71
CA LEU A 64 13.36 -0.26 -6.41
C LEU A 64 14.32 0.24 -7.50
N SER A 65 14.09 1.43 -8.07
CA SER A 65 14.97 2.05 -9.08
C SER A 65 15.29 1.15 -10.30
N ILE A 66 14.27 0.51 -10.88
CA ILE A 66 14.42 -0.46 -11.99
C ILE A 66 15.14 0.12 -13.22
N GLY A 67 15.08 1.44 -13.42
CA GLY A 67 15.75 2.13 -14.53
C GLY A 67 17.21 2.54 -14.28
N SER A 68 17.79 2.21 -13.12
CA SER A 68 19.17 2.55 -12.78
C SER A 68 20.20 1.68 -13.51
N SER A 69 21.45 2.15 -13.56
CA SER A 69 22.61 1.33 -13.95
C SER A 69 23.17 0.48 -12.80
N ASP A 70 22.77 0.78 -11.56
CA ASP A 70 23.20 0.04 -10.38
C ASP A 70 22.55 -1.36 -10.34
N PRO A 71 23.20 -2.36 -9.74
CA PRO A 71 22.57 -3.66 -9.50
C PRO A 71 21.34 -3.51 -8.59
N LEU A 72 20.40 -4.45 -8.72
CA LEU A 72 19.24 -4.50 -7.82
C LEU A 72 19.69 -4.71 -6.37
N ASP A 73 19.07 -3.96 -5.46
CA ASP A 73 19.31 -4.09 -4.02
C ASP A 73 18.63 -5.36 -3.47
N SER A 74 19.44 -6.35 -3.10
CA SER A 74 18.95 -7.62 -2.55
C SER A 74 18.33 -7.47 -1.16
N ASP A 75 18.80 -6.51 -0.36
CA ASP A 75 18.32 -6.29 1.00
C ASP A 75 16.95 -5.61 0.96
N TYR A 76 16.73 -4.71 0.00
CA TYR A 76 15.41 -4.16 -0.32
C TYR A 76 14.44 -5.27 -0.75
N LEU A 77 14.85 -6.14 -1.69
CA LEU A 77 14.01 -7.24 -2.17
C LEU A 77 13.66 -8.24 -1.06
N ALA A 78 14.58 -8.46 -0.11
CA ALA A 78 14.34 -9.29 1.06
C ALA A 78 13.31 -8.67 2.02
N GLN A 79 13.32 -7.34 2.18
CA GLN A 79 12.34 -6.62 3.01
C GLN A 79 10.96 -6.51 2.36
N LEU A 80 10.89 -6.53 1.03
CA LEU A 80 9.62 -6.46 0.28
C LEU A 80 8.81 -7.76 0.31
N LYS A 81 9.48 -8.89 0.53
CA LYS A 81 8.88 -10.24 0.46
C LYS A 81 8.07 -10.58 1.71
#